data_AF-T1HQR6-F1
#
_entry.id   AF-T1HQR6-F1
#
_cell.length_a   1.000
_cell.length_b   1.000
_cell.length_c   1.000
_cell.angle_alpha   90.00
_cell.angle_beta   90.00
_cell.angle_gamma   90.00
#
_symmetry.space_group_name_H-M   'P 1'
#
loop_
_entity.id
_entity.type
_entity.pdbx_description
1 polymer ?
#
loop_
_entity_poly.entity_id
_entity_poly.type
_entity_poly.pdbx_seq_one_letter_code
_entity_poly.pdbx_strand_id
1 'polypeptide(L)'
;RPEGYTEFALRKNTVVLEAVIIQLSFLVTEPLCAKSSYMSSQKGNVHRMRPQKHQNSKAFKNDLYDCTNTTKFINSLEISDVCQRCKDILEWKIKYKKYKLLKNPSTCIKCNNKNVNSSYRKICTTCANSLSVCPKCGLKINVEDLIIPE
;
A
#
# COMPACT_ATOMS: atom_id res chain seq x y z
N ARG A 1 -38.08 -14.67 8.76
CA ARG A 1 -39.27 -15.15 9.50
C ARG A 1 -38.88 -16.49 10.11
N PRO A 2 -38.55 -16.55 11.42
CA PRO A 2 -38.32 -17.79 12.13
C PRO A 2 -39.60 -18.27 12.84
N GLU A 3 -39.70 -19.58 12.99
CA GLU A 3 -40.59 -20.31 13.91
C GLU A 3 -39.61 -21.25 14.64
N GLY A 4 -39.46 -21.28 15.98
CA GLY A 4 -40.48 -21.56 17.00
C GLY A 4 -40.59 -23.09 17.15
N TYR A 5 -40.49 -23.74 18.32
CA TYR A 5 -40.24 -23.34 19.72
C TYR A 5 -39.91 -24.60 20.56
N THR A 6 -39.36 -24.43 21.78
CA THR A 6 -39.29 -25.34 22.97
C THR A 6 -39.47 -26.86 22.77
N GLU A 7 -38.58 -27.75 23.22
CA GLU A 7 -38.36 -28.20 24.63
C GLU A 7 -37.09 -29.13 24.71
N PHE A 8 -36.58 -29.74 25.80
CA PHE A 8 -36.96 -29.81 27.23
C PHE A 8 -35.76 -30.06 28.19
N ALA A 9 -36.04 -30.08 29.50
CA ALA A 9 -35.41 -30.84 30.61
C ALA A 9 -33.87 -31.02 30.73
N LEU A 10 -33.32 -30.21 31.64
CA LEU A 10 -32.26 -30.53 32.63
C LEU A 10 -32.08 -32.02 33.01
N ARG A 11 -30.83 -32.45 33.26
CA ARG A 11 -30.41 -33.06 34.57
C ARG A 11 -28.89 -33.34 34.70
N LYS A 12 -28.31 -32.84 35.81
CA LYS A 12 -27.16 -33.36 36.59
C LYS A 12 -25.80 -33.37 35.88
N ASN A 13 -24.82 -32.52 36.24
CA ASN A 13 -23.99 -32.48 37.47
C ASN A 13 -23.07 -33.70 37.69
N THR A 14 -21.94 -33.40 38.35
CA THR A 14 -20.87 -34.27 38.90
C THR A 14 -19.89 -34.92 37.92
N VAL A 15 -18.77 -34.22 37.76
CA VAL A 15 -17.37 -34.66 37.97
C VAL A 15 -17.16 -36.10 38.49
N VAL A 16 -15.99 -36.66 38.17
CA VAL A 16 -15.40 -37.94 38.62
C VAL A 16 -15.73 -39.13 37.72
N LEU A 17 -14.85 -39.37 36.74
CA LEU A 17 -14.35 -40.69 36.36
C LEU A 17 -13.12 -40.52 35.46
N GLU A 18 -12.00 -40.16 36.09
CA GLU A 18 -10.67 -40.34 35.51
C GLU A 18 -10.32 -41.84 35.37
N ALA A 19 -9.16 -42.13 34.77
CA ALA A 19 -8.40 -43.40 34.94
C ALA A 19 -8.72 -44.65 34.07
N VAL A 20 -9.14 -44.53 32.80
CA VAL A 20 -9.27 -45.72 31.90
C VAL A 20 -8.55 -45.64 30.53
N ILE A 21 -8.07 -44.47 30.07
CA ILE A 21 -7.38 -44.36 28.76
C ILE A 21 -5.91 -43.92 28.90
N ILE A 22 -5.18 -44.65 29.74
CA ILE A 22 -3.71 -44.72 29.71
C ILE A 22 -3.32 -46.20 29.83
N GLN A 23 -3.29 -46.97 28.72
CA GLN A 23 -2.50 -48.22 28.61
C GLN A 23 -2.50 -48.96 27.25
N LEU A 24 -3.28 -48.56 26.23
CA LEU A 24 -3.40 -49.33 24.97
C LEU A 24 -2.93 -48.56 23.73
N SER A 25 -1.60 -48.49 23.53
CA SER A 25 -0.88 -48.51 22.22
C SER A 25 0.55 -47.99 22.37
N PHE A 26 1.45 -48.84 22.87
CA PHE A 26 2.88 -48.70 22.57
C PHE A 26 3.09 -48.98 21.06
N LEU A 27 4.18 -48.46 20.47
CA LEU A 27 4.61 -48.64 19.06
C LEU A 27 3.97 -47.72 17.99
N VAL A 28 4.21 -46.40 18.08
CA VAL A 28 4.19 -45.52 16.89
C VAL A 28 5.39 -44.55 16.89
N THR A 29 6.20 -44.67 15.84
CA THR A 29 7.19 -43.72 15.28
C THR A 29 8.43 -43.28 16.05
N GLU A 30 9.53 -43.40 15.31
CA GLU A 30 10.88 -42.87 15.48
C GLU A 30 10.94 -41.35 15.74
N PRO A 31 12.04 -40.84 16.34
CA PRO A 31 12.29 -39.40 16.47
C PRO A 31 12.75 -38.82 15.13
N LEU A 32 11.84 -38.69 14.17
CA LEU A 32 12.10 -37.87 12.98
C LEU A 32 12.22 -36.41 13.42
N CYS A 33 13.47 -35.94 13.46
CA CYS A 33 13.81 -34.54 13.56
C CYS A 33 13.15 -33.78 12.41
N ALA A 34 11.96 -33.25 12.69
CA ALA A 34 11.24 -32.34 11.82
C ALA A 34 12.06 -31.05 11.72
N LYS A 35 13.01 -31.03 10.79
CA LYS A 35 13.67 -29.83 10.30
C LYS A 35 12.58 -28.90 9.80
N SER A 36 12.15 -27.99 10.67
CA SER A 36 11.21 -26.93 10.33
C SER A 36 11.77 -26.14 9.16
N SER A 37 11.28 -26.44 7.96
CA SER A 37 11.58 -25.73 6.72
C SER A 37 10.80 -24.41 6.61
N TYR A 38 10.38 -23.85 7.75
CA TYR A 38 9.83 -22.52 7.84
C TYR A 38 10.92 -21.52 7.46
N MET A 39 10.93 -21.13 6.19
CA MET A 39 11.82 -20.08 5.68
C MET A 39 11.60 -18.83 6.50
N SER A 40 12.67 -18.33 7.14
CA SER A 40 12.59 -17.11 7.94
C SER A 40 12.15 -15.94 7.05
N SER A 41 10.90 -15.51 7.25
CA SER A 41 10.30 -14.32 6.64
C SER A 41 10.73 -13.03 7.35
N GLN A 42 11.62 -13.13 8.34
CA GLN A 42 12.12 -12.00 9.11
C GLN A 42 12.93 -11.07 8.22
N LYS A 43 12.36 -9.88 7.97
CA LYS A 43 13.06 -8.78 7.29
C LYS A 43 14.37 -8.50 8.04
N GLY A 44 15.49 -8.75 7.38
CA GLY A 44 16.82 -8.73 8.00
C GLY A 44 17.11 -7.44 8.76
N ASN A 45 17.65 -7.60 9.98
CA ASN A 45 17.91 -6.58 11.00
C ASN A 45 17.43 -5.15 10.66
N VAL A 46 16.18 -4.85 11.00
CA VAL A 46 15.55 -3.53 10.83
C VAL A 46 16.28 -2.41 11.57
N HIS A 47 17.10 -2.72 12.59
CA HIS A 47 17.95 -1.75 13.28
C HIS A 47 19.41 -1.90 12.86
N ARG A 48 19.78 -1.27 11.74
CA ARG A 48 21.21 -1.04 11.42
C ARG A 48 21.75 0.05 12.35
N MET A 49 22.74 -0.28 13.18
CA MET A 49 23.43 0.72 14.03
C MET A 49 24.47 1.55 13.27
N ARG A 50 25.08 0.97 12.22
CA ARG A 50 26.08 1.66 11.38
C ARG A 50 25.42 2.40 10.21
N PRO A 51 25.93 3.59 9.82
CA PRO A 51 25.49 4.29 8.62
C PRO A 51 25.82 3.49 7.35
N GLN A 52 25.24 3.91 6.23
CA GLN A 52 25.55 3.38 4.90
C GLN A 52 27.05 3.59 4.60
N LYS A 53 27.81 2.52 4.30
CA LYS A 53 29.26 2.58 4.03
C LYS A 53 29.64 3.58 2.92
N HIS A 54 28.77 3.69 1.92
CA HIS A 54 28.93 4.62 0.80
C HIS A 54 27.77 5.62 0.86
N GLN A 55 28.06 6.83 1.36
CA GLN A 55 27.13 7.95 1.40
C GLN A 55 27.31 8.83 0.16
N ASN A 56 26.22 9.45 -0.31
CA ASN A 56 26.29 10.40 -1.42
C ASN A 56 26.88 11.72 -0.91
N SER A 57 27.99 12.19 -1.49
CA SER A 57 28.63 13.46 -1.12
C SER A 57 27.86 14.69 -1.62
N LYS A 58 27.00 14.53 -2.63
CA LYS A 58 26.15 15.59 -3.19
C LYS A 58 24.72 15.06 -3.38
N ALA A 59 23.73 15.91 -3.16
CA ALA A 59 22.35 15.59 -3.47
C ALA A 59 22.14 15.38 -4.98
N PHE A 60 21.21 14.49 -5.36
CA PHE A 60 20.84 14.30 -6.76
C PHE A 60 20.23 15.58 -7.35
N LYS A 61 20.70 15.98 -8.53
CA LYS A 61 20.19 17.11 -9.31
C LYS A 61 19.85 16.62 -10.71
N ASN A 62 18.63 16.92 -11.19
CA ASN A 62 18.15 16.43 -12.48
C ASN A 62 18.88 17.10 -13.66
N ASP A 63 19.22 18.37 -13.53
CA ASP A 63 19.79 19.20 -14.59
C ASP A 63 21.32 19.08 -14.75
N LEU A 64 21.99 18.21 -13.97
CA LEU A 64 23.46 18.17 -13.92
C LEU A 64 24.10 17.53 -15.15
N TYR A 65 23.34 16.70 -15.89
CA TYR A 65 23.79 16.00 -17.09
C TYR A 65 22.75 16.00 -18.23
N ASP A 66 21.45 16.20 -17.94
CA ASP A 66 20.33 15.94 -18.85
C ASP A 66 19.54 17.22 -19.20
N CYS A 67 20.16 18.16 -19.92
CA CYS A 67 19.58 19.47 -20.27
C CYS A 67 18.47 19.45 -21.33
N THR A 68 17.82 18.31 -21.58
CA THR A 68 16.80 18.15 -22.63
C THR A 68 15.55 19.01 -22.37
N ASN A 69 14.88 19.46 -23.42
CA ASN A 69 13.65 20.27 -23.31
C ASN A 69 12.53 19.52 -22.56
N THR A 70 12.49 18.19 -22.65
CA THR A 70 11.55 17.36 -21.89
C THR A 70 11.90 17.30 -20.40
N THR A 71 13.19 17.20 -20.02
CA THR A 71 13.62 17.34 -18.61
C THR A 71 13.19 18.69 -18.04
N LYS A 72 13.48 19.78 -18.77
CA LYS A 72 13.12 21.15 -18.36
C LYS A 72 11.61 21.30 -18.15
N PHE A 73 10.81 20.82 -19.11
CA PHE A 73 9.35 20.79 -19.00
C PHE A 73 8.87 20.02 -17.76
N ILE A 74 9.42 18.83 -17.51
CA ILE A 74 9.09 18.01 -16.33
C ILE A 74 9.43 18.74 -15.02
N ASN A 75 10.56 19.46 -14.97
CA ASN A 75 10.97 20.22 -13.78
C ASN A 75 10.09 21.46 -13.55
N SER A 76 9.50 22.04 -14.60
CA SER A 76 8.51 23.13 -14.49
C SER A 76 7.06 22.68 -14.20
N LEU A 77 6.79 21.37 -14.09
CA LEU A 77 5.44 20.88 -13.77
C LEU A 77 5.12 21.06 -12.28
N GLU A 78 4.32 22.08 -11.97
CA GLU A 78 3.69 22.21 -10.65
C GLU A 78 2.48 21.27 -10.51
N ILE A 79 2.27 20.73 -9.32
CA ILE A 79 1.21 19.75 -9.02
C ILE A 79 0.41 20.22 -7.80
N SER A 80 -0.66 20.96 -8.06
CA SER A 80 -1.54 21.57 -7.04
C SER A 80 -2.88 20.86 -6.85
N ASP A 81 -3.35 20.09 -7.83
CA ASP A 81 -4.71 19.50 -7.87
C ASP A 81 -4.80 18.09 -7.25
N VAL A 82 -3.90 17.72 -6.34
CA VAL A 82 -3.81 16.38 -5.75
C VAL A 82 -3.63 16.42 -4.23
N CYS A 83 -4.00 15.33 -3.54
CA CYS A 83 -3.76 15.16 -2.10
C CYS A 83 -2.29 15.36 -1.71
N GLN A 84 -1.96 15.82 -0.50
CA GLN A 84 -0.56 16.10 -0.11
C GLN A 84 0.34 14.86 -0.28
N ARG A 85 -0.08 13.71 0.27
CA ARG A 85 0.57 12.39 0.04
C ARG A 85 0.76 12.06 -1.45
N CYS A 86 -0.15 12.52 -2.30
CA CYS A 86 -0.14 12.28 -3.73
C CYS A 86 0.90 13.15 -4.43
N LYS A 87 1.04 14.41 -3.97
CA LYS A 87 1.99 15.45 -4.39
C LYS A 87 3.41 14.98 -4.11
N ASP A 88 3.73 14.61 -2.85
CA ASP A 88 5.05 14.10 -2.45
C ASP A 88 5.56 12.98 -3.36
N ILE A 89 4.69 12.02 -3.70
CA ILE A 89 5.02 10.87 -4.57
C ILE A 89 5.34 11.32 -6.01
N LEU A 90 4.68 12.36 -6.51
CA LEU A 90 4.88 12.87 -7.87
C LEU A 90 6.08 13.82 -7.94
N GLU A 91 6.26 14.70 -6.97
CA GLU A 91 7.45 15.53 -6.82
C GLU A 91 8.72 14.68 -6.67
N TRP A 92 8.67 13.61 -5.86
CA TRP A 92 9.76 12.64 -5.78
C TRP A 92 10.06 11.99 -7.14
N LYS A 93 9.03 11.69 -7.94
CA LYS A 93 9.22 11.16 -9.30
C LYS A 93 9.87 12.18 -10.23
N ILE A 94 9.50 13.46 -10.14
CA ILE A 94 10.12 14.56 -10.89
C ILE A 94 11.59 14.71 -10.48
N LYS A 95 11.84 14.93 -9.18
CA LYS A 95 13.16 15.14 -8.57
C LYS A 95 14.18 14.06 -8.92
N TYR A 96 13.76 12.81 -9.02
CA TYR A 96 14.63 11.66 -9.33
C TYR A 96 14.51 11.13 -10.77
N LYS A 97 14.00 11.93 -11.73
CA LYS A 97 13.87 11.55 -13.16
C LYS A 97 13.07 10.25 -13.42
N LYS A 98 12.16 9.89 -12.50
CA LYS A 98 11.30 8.70 -12.54
C LYS A 98 9.88 9.00 -13.05
N TYR A 99 9.60 10.26 -13.38
CA TYR A 99 8.35 10.71 -13.99
C TYR A 99 8.32 10.36 -15.48
N LYS A 100 7.25 9.74 -15.95
CA LYS A 100 7.04 9.37 -17.36
C LYS A 100 5.81 10.10 -17.90
N LEU A 101 5.97 10.84 -19.00
CA LEU A 101 4.86 11.42 -19.75
C LEU A 101 4.01 10.33 -20.42
N LEU A 102 2.73 10.61 -20.64
CA LEU A 102 1.89 9.84 -21.55
C LEU A 102 2.22 10.21 -23.00
N LYS A 103 2.19 9.22 -23.90
CA LYS A 103 2.20 9.46 -25.35
C LYS A 103 0.79 9.74 -25.89
N ASN A 104 -0.19 9.00 -25.36
CA ASN A 104 -1.62 9.09 -25.71
C ASN A 104 -2.43 9.28 -24.42
N PRO A 105 -3.57 10.00 -24.43
CA PRO A 105 -4.40 10.19 -23.25
C PRO A 105 -4.97 8.86 -22.74
N SER A 106 -4.99 8.67 -21.42
CA SER A 106 -5.57 7.48 -20.80
C SER A 106 -7.09 7.61 -20.59
N THR A 107 -7.75 6.48 -20.40
CA THR A 107 -9.17 6.41 -20.04
C THR A 107 -9.40 6.86 -18.60
N CYS A 108 -10.46 7.64 -18.39
CA CYS A 108 -10.91 8.05 -17.07
C CYS A 108 -11.79 6.98 -16.42
N ILE A 109 -11.55 6.64 -15.15
CA ILE A 109 -12.37 5.67 -14.40
C ILE A 109 -13.83 6.13 -14.19
N LYS A 110 -14.10 7.45 -14.22
CA LYS A 110 -15.44 8.01 -13.90
C LYS A 110 -16.33 8.20 -15.12
N CYS A 111 -15.79 8.68 -16.24
CA CYS A 111 -16.56 8.94 -17.45
C CYS A 111 -16.21 8.00 -18.63
N ASN A 112 -15.25 7.09 -18.44
CA ASN A 112 -14.74 6.12 -19.43
C ASN A 112 -14.13 6.72 -20.73
N ASN A 113 -14.16 8.04 -20.89
CA ASN A 113 -13.58 8.76 -22.01
C ASN A 113 -12.04 8.82 -21.93
N LYS A 114 -11.37 8.88 -23.09
CA LYS A 114 -9.91 9.02 -23.23
C LYS A 114 -9.47 10.49 -23.12
N ASN A 115 -9.68 11.11 -21.96
CA ASN A 115 -9.43 12.53 -21.72
C ASN A 115 -8.45 12.82 -20.56
N VAL A 116 -7.74 11.80 -20.07
CA VAL A 116 -6.74 11.97 -19.00
C VAL A 116 -5.38 12.27 -19.64
N ASN A 117 -5.05 13.57 -19.71
CA ASN A 117 -3.83 14.05 -20.38
C ASN A 117 -2.59 14.02 -19.47
N SER A 118 -2.74 14.27 -18.17
CA SER A 118 -1.60 14.30 -17.23
C SER A 118 -1.23 12.91 -16.73
N SER A 119 0.04 12.73 -16.39
CA SER A 119 0.59 11.42 -16.02
C SER A 119 0.27 11.02 -14.59
N TYR A 120 0.13 9.72 -14.38
CA TYR A 120 -0.25 9.09 -13.09
C TYR A 120 -1.63 9.47 -12.54
N ARG A 121 -2.43 10.27 -13.26
CA ARG A 121 -3.86 10.45 -13.00
C ARG A 121 -4.65 9.25 -13.53
N LYS A 122 -5.78 8.94 -12.89
CA LYS A 122 -6.75 7.91 -13.27
C LYS A 122 -8.15 8.48 -13.53
N ILE A 123 -8.38 9.70 -13.07
CA ILE A 123 -9.64 10.44 -13.16
C ILE A 123 -9.35 11.73 -13.93
N CYS A 124 -10.29 12.14 -14.78
CA CYS A 124 -10.18 13.34 -15.60
C CYS A 124 -10.31 14.61 -14.75
N THR A 125 -9.78 15.75 -15.20
CA THR A 125 -9.83 17.01 -14.44
C THR A 125 -11.27 17.47 -14.18
N THR A 126 -12.15 17.43 -15.19
CA THR A 126 -13.57 17.78 -15.00
C THR A 126 -14.25 16.85 -14.01
N CYS A 127 -13.98 15.55 -14.10
CA CYS A 127 -14.47 14.51 -13.19
C CYS A 127 -13.98 14.69 -11.74
N ALA A 128 -12.74 15.13 -11.57
CA ALA A 128 -12.13 15.39 -10.26
C ALA A 128 -12.76 16.63 -9.62
N ASN A 129 -12.97 17.70 -10.40
CA ASN A 129 -13.59 18.93 -9.95
C ASN A 129 -15.07 18.72 -9.57
N SER A 130 -15.86 18.03 -10.39
CA SER A 130 -17.29 17.77 -10.10
C SER A 130 -17.54 16.88 -8.88
N LEU A 131 -16.55 16.10 -8.44
CA LEU A 131 -16.68 15.16 -7.32
C LEU A 131 -15.80 15.54 -6.11
N SER A 132 -15.01 16.62 -6.21
CA SER A 132 -13.99 17.03 -5.24
C SER A 132 -13.06 15.88 -4.79
N VAL A 133 -12.61 15.06 -5.75
CA VAL A 133 -11.72 13.90 -5.50
C VAL A 133 -10.35 14.10 -6.13
N CYS A 134 -9.32 13.62 -5.45
CA CYS A 134 -7.96 13.62 -5.97
C CYS A 134 -7.86 12.75 -7.23
N PRO A 135 -7.38 13.28 -8.38
CA PRO A 135 -7.41 12.58 -9.67
C PRO A 135 -6.45 11.38 -9.76
N LYS A 136 -5.56 11.20 -8.79
CA LYS A 136 -4.58 10.09 -8.72
C LYS A 136 -5.04 8.92 -7.83
N CYS A 137 -5.58 9.19 -6.65
CA CYS A 137 -6.04 8.15 -5.72
C CYS A 137 -7.56 7.93 -5.70
N GLY A 138 -8.36 8.91 -6.13
CA GLY A 138 -9.83 8.84 -6.10
C GLY A 138 -10.46 9.05 -4.72
N LEU A 139 -9.66 9.39 -3.70
CA LEU A 139 -10.15 9.81 -2.38
C LEU A 139 -10.65 11.25 -2.43
N LYS A 140 -11.63 11.59 -1.59
CA LYS A 140 -12.05 12.99 -1.37
C LYS A 140 -10.87 13.81 -0.85
N ILE A 141 -10.77 15.06 -1.30
CA ILE A 141 -9.77 16.00 -0.80
C ILE A 141 -10.39 16.65 0.45
N ASN A 142 -9.79 16.41 1.61
CA ASN A 142 -10.13 17.11 2.84
C ASN A 142 -9.39 18.46 2.85
N VAL A 143 -10.01 19.50 3.41
CA VAL A 143 -9.51 20.87 3.28
C VAL A 143 -8.24 21.10 4.11
N GLU A 144 -8.04 20.30 5.16
CA GLU A 144 -6.86 20.34 6.03
C GLU A 144 -5.55 19.93 5.33
N ASP A 145 -5.60 19.25 4.18
CA ASP A 145 -4.41 18.90 3.37
C ASP A 145 -3.89 20.09 2.54
N LEU A 146 -4.62 21.21 2.46
CA LEU A 146 -4.24 22.42 1.71
C LEU A 146 -3.43 23.39 2.59
N ILE A 147 -2.34 22.90 3.19
CA ILE A 147 -1.42 23.74 3.97
C ILE A 147 -0.62 24.62 3.01
N ILE A 148 -1.02 25.89 2.93
CA ILE A 148 -0.18 26.97 2.41
C ILE A 148 0.91 27.22 3.46
N PRO A 149 2.20 27.07 3.14
CA PRO A 149 3.25 27.58 4.02
C PRO A 149 3.22 29.12 3.96
N GLU A 150 3.12 29.75 5.13
CA GLU A 150 3.42 31.18 5.32
C GLU A 150 4.91 31.49 5.04
#